data_AF-A0A2V9NP96-F1
#
_entry.id   AF-A0A2V9NP96-F1
#
_cell.length_a   1.000
_cell.length_b   1.000
_cell.length_c   1.000
_cell.angle_alpha   90.00
_cell.angle_beta   90.00
_cell.angle_gamma   90.00
#
_symmetry.space_group_name_H-M   'P 1'
#
loop_
_entity.id
_entity.type
_entity.pdbx_description
1 polymer ?
#
loop_
_entity_poly.entity_id
_entity_poly.type
_entity_poly.pdbx_seq_one_letter_code
_entity_poly.pdbx_strand_id
1 'polypeptide(L)'
;MNDLQNHGNGGFEREDLGSKPIIGFIVSVVVGGVLIYYVLWGMFRFLDAYERKQQQSVSPLVNAEQDTRNADRQTTARKVQEQFPEPRLEDNERTELNDFRYSEEEKLNSSGWVDQSAGVAHIPITQAMQLIAQRGLPTTPQAGTAPPSIVNTGREAAVKSDTSSSPKNPAKKKGK
;
A
#
# COMPACT_ATOMS: atom_id res chain seq x y z
N MET A 1 -38.45 -89.49 -32.24
CA MET A 1 -38.13 -88.97 -33.58
C MET A 1 -39.13 -87.86 -33.86
N ASN A 2 -38.84 -86.59 -34.11
CA ASN A 2 -37.65 -85.77 -34.35
C ASN A 2 -38.10 -84.34 -33.94
N ASP A 3 -37.37 -83.60 -33.11
CA ASP A 3 -36.28 -82.68 -33.48
C ASP A 3 -36.77 -81.34 -34.10
N LEU A 4 -36.18 -80.23 -33.61
CA LEU A 4 -36.11 -78.88 -34.22
C LEU A 4 -37.40 -78.01 -34.09
N GLN A 5 -37.40 -76.75 -33.65
CA GLN A 5 -36.36 -75.72 -33.58
C GLN A 5 -36.83 -74.64 -32.59
N ASN A 6 -35.95 -74.30 -31.64
CA ASN A 6 -35.98 -73.04 -30.90
C ASN A 6 -35.45 -71.94 -31.83
N HIS A 7 -36.32 -71.07 -32.33
CA HIS A 7 -35.92 -69.82 -32.98
C HIS A 7 -36.34 -68.66 -32.09
N GLY A 8 -35.46 -68.34 -31.15
CA GLY A 8 -35.50 -67.05 -30.47
C GLY A 8 -35.29 -65.97 -31.52
N ASN A 9 -36.37 -65.31 -31.92
CA ASN A 9 -36.28 -64.07 -32.68
C ASN A 9 -36.79 -62.95 -31.78
N GLY A 10 -35.84 -62.15 -31.31
CA GLY A 10 -36.10 -60.93 -30.56
C GLY A 10 -36.98 -60.00 -31.38
N GLY A 11 -38.27 -59.99 -31.08
CA GLY A 11 -39.19 -58.98 -31.55
C GLY A 11 -38.85 -57.68 -30.84
N PHE A 12 -38.25 -56.73 -31.56
CA PHE A 12 -38.17 -55.35 -31.07
C PHE A 12 -39.60 -54.80 -30.98
N GLU A 13 -39.97 -54.32 -29.79
CA GLU A 13 -41.28 -53.73 -29.54
C GLU A 13 -41.46 -52.49 -30.43
N ARG A 14 -42.37 -52.60 -31.40
CA ARG A 14 -42.73 -51.50 -32.32
C ARG A 14 -43.91 -50.73 -31.74
N GLU A 15 -43.70 -50.13 -30.58
CA GLU A 15 -44.58 -49.05 -30.16
C GLU A 15 -43.78 -47.75 -30.22
N ASP A 16 -43.73 -47.22 -31.45
CA ASP A 16 -43.11 -45.93 -31.71
C ASP A 16 -43.84 -44.87 -30.87
N LEU A 17 -43.08 -44.08 -30.11
CA LEU A 17 -43.61 -42.94 -29.36
C LEU A 17 -44.41 -42.06 -30.32
N GLY A 18 -45.73 -41.94 -30.09
CA GLY A 18 -46.59 -41.10 -30.90
C GLY A 18 -46.04 -39.67 -30.94
N SER A 19 -46.19 -38.98 -32.08
CA SER A 19 -45.69 -37.61 -32.26
C SER A 19 -46.46 -36.55 -31.45
N LYS A 20 -47.60 -36.90 -30.87
CA LYS A 20 -48.43 -36.00 -30.05
C LYS A 20 -47.72 -35.46 -28.79
N PRO A 21 -47.07 -36.29 -27.94
CA PRO A 21 -46.30 -35.80 -26.80
C PRO A 21 -45.11 -34.90 -27.19
N ILE A 22 -44.43 -35.15 -28.32
CA ILE A 22 -43.31 -34.31 -28.75
C ILE A 22 -43.79 -32.89 -29.09
N ILE A 23 -44.92 -32.78 -29.78
CA ILE A 23 -45.52 -31.48 -30.12
C ILE A 23 -46.00 -30.78 -28.85
N GLY A 24 -46.65 -31.51 -27.94
CA GLY A 24 -47.07 -30.97 -26.65
C GLY A 24 -45.90 -30.42 -25.83
N PHE A 25 -44.77 -31.14 -25.82
CA PHE A 25 -43.54 -30.69 -25.16
C PHE A 25 -43.00 -29.38 -25.78
N ILE A 26 -42.87 -29.33 -27.11
CA ILE A 26 -42.40 -28.11 -27.82
C ILE A 26 -43.33 -26.92 -27.53
N VAL A 27 -44.65 -27.13 -27.61
CA VAL A 27 -45.63 -26.09 -27.30
C VAL A 27 -45.48 -25.62 -25.85
N SER A 28 -45.28 -26.53 -24.89
CA SER A 28 -45.10 -26.17 -23.48
C SER A 28 -43.83 -25.33 -23.26
N VAL A 29 -42.73 -25.65 -23.95
CA VAL A 29 -41.47 -24.89 -23.87
C VAL A 29 -41.65 -23.50 -24.45
N VAL A 30 -42.32 -23.38 -25.60
CA VAL A 30 -42.59 -22.09 -26.23
C VAL A 30 -43.49 -21.24 -25.33
N VAL A 31 -44.58 -21.81 -24.81
CA VAL A 31 -45.49 -21.10 -23.90
C VAL A 31 -44.79 -20.68 -22.62
N GLY A 32 -43.97 -21.56 -22.04
CA GLY A 32 -43.17 -21.26 -20.85
C GLY A 32 -42.15 -20.14 -21.10
N GLY A 33 -41.46 -20.17 -22.24
CA GLY A 33 -40.52 -19.11 -22.65
C GLY A 33 -41.22 -17.76 -22.84
N VAL A 34 -42.39 -17.75 -23.49
CA VAL A 34 -43.21 -16.55 -23.66
C VAL A 34 -43.69 -16.01 -22.31
N LEU A 35 -44.12 -16.89 -21.39
CA LEU A 35 -44.54 -16.50 -20.05
C LEU A 35 -43.37 -15.86 -19.27
N ILE A 36 -42.19 -16.49 -19.26
CA ILE A 36 -41.00 -15.95 -18.59
C ILE A 36 -40.60 -14.60 -19.21
N TYR A 37 -40.66 -14.46 -20.54
CA TYR A 37 -40.37 -13.21 -21.23
C TYR A 37 -41.28 -12.07 -20.73
N TYR A 38 -42.59 -12.29 -20.63
CA TYR A 38 -43.52 -11.26 -20.14
C TYR A 38 -43.34 -10.95 -18.65
N VAL A 39 -43.04 -11.97 -17.83
CA VAL A 39 -42.73 -11.78 -16.40
C VAL A 39 -41.49 -10.90 -16.24
N LEU A 40 -40.40 -11.21 -16.96
CA LEU A 40 -39.18 -10.41 -16.93
C LEU A 40 -39.44 -9.00 -17.46
N TRP A 41 -40.12 -8.85 -18.59
CA TRP A 41 -40.45 -7.54 -19.15
C TRP A 41 -41.25 -6.67 -18.16
N GLY A 42 -42.27 -7.25 -17.51
CA GLY A 42 -43.06 -6.55 -16.50
C GLY A 42 -42.25 -6.20 -15.25
N MET A 43 -41.45 -7.14 -14.75
CA MET A 43 -40.57 -6.94 -13.60
C MET A 43 -39.53 -5.86 -13.87
N PHE A 44 -38.82 -5.91 -15.00
CA PHE A 44 -37.84 -4.89 -15.40
C PHE A 44 -38.51 -3.53 -15.56
N ARG A 45 -39.70 -3.47 -16.18
CA ARG A 45 -40.43 -2.21 -16.33
C ARG A 45 -40.86 -1.63 -14.97
N PHE A 46 -41.26 -2.48 -14.01
CA PHE A 46 -41.61 -2.06 -12.66
C PHE A 46 -40.37 -1.62 -11.86
N LEU A 47 -39.29 -2.41 -11.92
CA LEU A 47 -38.03 -2.14 -11.25
C LEU A 47 -37.40 -0.87 -11.80
N ASP A 48 -37.39 -0.66 -13.12
CA ASP A 48 -36.96 0.61 -13.75
C ASP A 48 -37.82 1.79 -13.26
N ALA A 49 -39.13 1.62 -13.12
CA ALA A 49 -40.01 2.68 -12.63
C ALA A 49 -39.81 2.97 -11.13
N TYR A 50 -39.42 1.96 -10.36
CA TYR A 50 -39.09 2.07 -8.93
C TYR A 50 -37.69 2.67 -8.73
N GLU A 51 -36.71 2.20 -9.49
CA GLU A 51 -35.32 2.66 -9.50
C GLU A 51 -35.20 4.07 -10.06
N ARG A 52 -35.96 4.48 -11.09
CA ARG A 52 -35.99 5.90 -11.53
C ARG A 52 -36.41 6.88 -10.43
N LYS A 53 -37.14 6.42 -9.40
CA LYS A 53 -37.49 7.24 -8.25
C LYS A 53 -36.41 7.23 -7.15
N GLN A 54 -35.48 6.28 -7.16
CA GLN A 54 -34.46 6.07 -6.12
C GLN A 54 -33.01 6.24 -6.60
N GLN A 55 -32.73 6.08 -7.89
CA GLN A 55 -31.44 6.35 -8.51
C GLN A 55 -31.30 7.86 -8.71
N GLN A 56 -30.82 8.51 -7.66
CA GLN A 56 -29.89 9.62 -7.86
C GLN A 56 -28.75 9.08 -8.73
N SER A 57 -28.57 9.67 -9.90
CA SER A 57 -27.49 9.35 -10.84
C SER A 57 -26.14 9.73 -10.24
N VAL A 58 -25.64 8.94 -9.31
CA VAL A 58 -24.26 9.02 -8.85
C VAL A 58 -23.40 8.27 -9.85
N SER A 59 -23.23 8.86 -11.03
CA SER A 59 -22.03 8.61 -11.79
C SER A 59 -20.87 9.09 -10.90
N PRO A 60 -19.93 8.24 -10.46
CA PRO A 60 -18.76 8.66 -9.70
C PRO A 60 -17.85 9.60 -10.52
N LEU A 61 -18.17 9.81 -11.80
CA LEU A 61 -17.54 10.75 -12.72
C LEU A 61 -18.40 12.00 -13.04
N VAL A 62 -19.67 12.06 -12.60
CA VAL A 62 -20.53 13.27 -12.74
C VAL A 62 -20.36 14.21 -11.56
N ASN A 63 -20.02 13.66 -10.39
CA ASN A 63 -19.25 14.40 -9.41
C ASN A 63 -17.77 14.26 -9.76
N ALA A 64 -17.38 14.51 -11.02
CA ALA A 64 -16.06 15.09 -11.24
C ALA A 64 -16.13 16.42 -10.49
N GLU A 65 -15.69 16.32 -9.24
CA GLU A 65 -15.50 17.40 -8.28
C GLU A 65 -15.19 18.65 -9.08
N GLN A 66 -16.15 19.58 -9.07
CA GLN A 66 -16.10 20.82 -9.84
C GLN A 66 -14.70 21.38 -9.69
N ASP A 67 -13.92 21.29 -10.77
CA ASP A 67 -12.56 21.81 -10.88
C ASP A 67 -11.84 21.92 -9.52
N THR A 68 -11.29 20.81 -9.00
CA THR A 68 -10.48 20.80 -7.77
C THR A 68 -9.29 21.76 -7.81
N ARG A 69 -9.02 22.42 -8.94
CA ARG A 69 -8.09 23.54 -9.03
C ARG A 69 -8.55 24.77 -8.24
N ASN A 70 -9.82 24.86 -7.86
CA ASN A 70 -10.40 25.95 -7.05
C ASN A 70 -10.89 25.50 -5.66
N ALA A 71 -10.40 24.36 -5.15
CA ALA A 71 -10.57 24.08 -3.73
C ALA A 71 -9.58 24.97 -2.97
N ASP A 72 -10.09 25.95 -2.22
CA ASP A 72 -9.31 26.71 -1.25
C ASP A 72 -8.40 25.73 -0.50
N ARG A 73 -7.08 25.86 -0.71
CA ARG A 73 -6.07 24.92 -0.21
C ARG A 73 -6.24 24.65 1.29
N GLN A 74 -6.77 25.63 2.01
CA GLN A 74 -7.04 25.56 3.43
C GLN A 74 -8.22 24.63 3.78
N THR A 75 -9.24 24.57 2.93
CA THR A 75 -10.39 23.66 3.12
C THR A 75 -10.03 22.21 2.87
N THR A 76 -9.22 21.94 1.84
CA THR A 76 -8.71 20.60 1.55
C THR A 76 -7.78 20.12 2.66
N ALA A 77 -6.85 20.96 3.12
CA ALA A 77 -5.93 20.60 4.20
C ALA A 77 -6.66 20.22 5.50
N ARG A 78 -7.74 20.93 5.87
CA ARG A 78 -8.58 20.61 7.04
C ARG A 78 -9.29 19.28 6.90
N LYS A 79 -9.92 19.01 5.75
CA LYS A 79 -10.57 17.70 5.51
C LYS A 79 -9.59 16.54 5.62
N VAL A 80 -8.39 16.69 5.07
CA VAL A 80 -7.38 15.63 5.14
C VAL A 80 -6.90 15.45 6.60
N GLN A 81 -6.78 16.52 7.40
CA GLN A 81 -6.46 16.44 8.84
C GLN A 81 -7.55 15.71 9.64
N GLU A 82 -8.82 15.97 9.35
CA GLU A 82 -9.94 15.37 10.08
C GLU A 82 -10.17 13.90 9.70
N GLN A 83 -9.95 13.55 8.44
CA GLN A 83 -10.31 12.25 7.88
C GLN A 83 -9.17 11.22 7.94
N PHE A 84 -7.92 11.69 8.01
CA PHE A 84 -6.72 10.84 8.08
C PHE A 84 -5.88 11.19 9.32
N PRO A 85 -6.05 10.50 10.45
CA PRO A 85 -5.22 10.72 11.65
C PRO A 85 -3.76 10.30 11.41
N GLU A 86 -2.85 10.74 12.28
CA GLU A 86 -1.42 10.41 12.16
C GLU A 86 -1.14 8.89 12.33
N PRO A 87 -0.14 8.34 11.61
CA PRO A 87 0.81 9.01 10.71
C PRO A 87 0.23 9.24 9.31
N ARG A 88 0.48 10.43 8.75
CA ARG A 88 0.00 10.84 7.42
C ARG A 88 1.15 10.87 6.42
N LEU A 89 0.80 10.88 5.13
CA LEU A 89 1.76 11.19 4.08
C LEU A 89 2.23 12.65 4.24
N GLU A 90 3.54 12.88 4.10
CA GLU A 90 4.14 14.20 4.07
C GLU A 90 3.53 15.04 2.93
N ASP A 91 3.21 16.31 3.17
CA ASP A 91 2.47 17.12 2.19
C ASP A 91 3.33 18.22 1.54
N ASN A 92 4.54 18.43 2.07
CA ASN A 92 5.42 19.52 1.67
C ASN A 92 6.86 19.09 1.40
N GLU A 93 7.09 17.83 0.96
CA GLU A 93 8.46 17.28 0.81
C GLU A 93 9.37 18.16 -0.05
N ARG A 94 8.78 18.79 -1.08
CA ARG A 94 9.53 19.61 -2.04
C ARG A 94 10.12 20.87 -1.40
N THR A 95 9.34 21.57 -0.58
CA THR A 95 9.82 22.78 0.09
C THR A 95 10.83 22.43 1.15
N GLU A 96 10.53 21.41 1.97
CA GLU A 96 11.45 20.97 3.02
C GLU A 96 12.80 20.53 2.47
N LEU A 97 12.80 19.74 1.39
CA LEU A 97 14.04 19.32 0.75
C LEU A 97 14.81 20.51 0.14
N ASN A 98 14.10 21.54 -0.30
CA ASN A 98 14.71 22.76 -0.84
C ASN A 98 15.36 23.61 0.25
N ASP A 99 14.65 23.80 1.36
CA ASP A 99 15.15 24.53 2.52
C ASP A 99 16.35 23.81 3.13
N PHE A 100 16.28 22.48 3.23
CA PHE A 100 17.41 21.65 3.64
C PHE A 100 18.62 21.86 2.71
N ARG A 101 18.41 21.74 1.39
CA ARG A 101 19.49 21.98 0.40
C ARG A 101 20.10 23.37 0.52
N TYR A 102 19.30 24.41 0.71
CA TYR A 102 19.81 25.78 0.86
C TYR A 102 20.60 25.96 2.15
N SER A 103 20.12 25.39 3.26
CA SER A 103 20.82 25.49 4.54
C SER A 103 22.20 24.80 4.51
N GLU A 104 22.29 23.65 3.84
CA GLU A 104 23.56 22.95 3.64
C GLU A 104 24.49 23.74 2.71
N GLU A 105 23.97 24.30 1.62
CA GLU A 105 24.76 25.14 0.71
C GLU A 105 25.30 26.38 1.42
N GLU A 106 24.49 27.05 2.25
CA GLU A 106 24.92 28.20 3.04
C GLU A 106 26.03 27.81 4.03
N LYS A 107 25.89 26.68 4.72
CA LYS A 107 26.91 26.17 5.65
C LYS A 107 28.22 25.82 4.96
N LEU A 108 28.17 25.27 3.74
CA LEU A 108 29.36 24.93 2.95
C LEU A 108 30.10 26.18 2.44
N ASN A 109 29.39 27.27 2.16
CA ASN A 109 29.96 28.48 1.56
C ASN A 109 30.24 29.60 2.59
N SER A 110 29.87 29.42 3.85
CA SER A 110 30.09 30.41 4.91
C SER A 110 31.14 29.98 5.93
N SER A 111 31.60 30.95 6.73
CA SER A 111 32.41 30.69 7.91
C SER A 111 31.54 30.82 9.15
N GLY A 112 31.82 30.05 10.18
CA GLY A 112 31.06 30.09 11.42
C GLY A 112 31.67 29.23 12.51
N TRP A 113 31.07 29.26 13.69
CA TRP A 113 31.50 28.43 14.82
C TRP A 113 30.81 27.07 14.77
N VAL A 114 31.59 25.99 14.92
CA VAL A 114 31.06 24.65 15.19
C VAL A 114 30.89 24.45 16.69
N ASP A 115 31.92 24.83 17.46
CA ASP A 115 31.90 24.89 18.92
C ASP A 115 32.74 26.08 19.37
N GLN A 116 32.05 27.16 19.77
CA GLN A 116 32.70 28.39 20.22
C GLN A 116 33.45 28.20 21.55
N SER A 117 32.97 27.31 22.43
CA SER A 117 33.59 27.06 23.73
C SER A 117 34.90 26.27 23.61
N ALA A 118 34.96 25.37 22.62
CA ALA A 118 36.17 24.62 22.28
C ALA A 118 37.09 25.37 21.27
N GLY A 119 36.67 26.54 20.76
CA GLY A 119 37.42 27.31 19.78
C GLY A 119 37.47 26.67 18.38
N VAL A 120 36.46 25.87 18.02
CA VAL A 120 36.39 25.16 16.73
C VAL A 120 35.47 25.91 15.76
N ALA A 121 36.04 26.44 14.68
CA ALA A 121 35.31 27.12 13.60
C ALA A 121 35.33 26.31 12.29
N HIS A 122 34.28 26.45 11.47
CA HIS A 122 34.27 26.01 10.08
C HIS A 122 34.60 27.18 9.15
N ILE A 123 35.19 26.82 8.01
CA ILE A 123 35.52 27.73 6.92
C ILE A 123 34.82 27.26 5.63
N PRO A 124 34.65 28.12 4.61
CA PRO A 124 34.05 27.75 3.36
C PRO A 124 34.81 26.59 2.71
N ILE A 125 34.09 25.64 2.12
CA ILE A 125 34.65 24.40 1.59
C ILE A 125 35.74 24.66 0.53
N THR A 126 35.56 25.68 -0.29
CA THR A 126 36.57 26.11 -1.29
C THR A 126 37.90 26.50 -0.64
N GLN A 127 37.86 27.21 0.49
CA GLN A 127 39.07 27.58 1.22
C GLN A 127 39.68 26.38 1.93
N ALA A 128 38.86 25.50 2.51
CA ALA A 128 39.33 24.26 3.12
C ALA A 128 40.09 23.39 2.10
N MET A 129 39.52 23.20 0.91
CA MET A 129 40.18 22.47 -0.18
C MET A 129 41.51 23.10 -0.58
N GLN A 130 41.57 24.44 -0.69
CA GLN A 130 42.80 25.14 -1.03
C GLN A 130 43.88 24.97 0.05
N LEU A 131 43.51 25.06 1.32
CA LEU A 131 44.42 24.86 2.45
C LEU A 131 44.94 23.42 2.52
N ILE A 132 44.10 22.43 2.25
CA ILE A 132 44.50 21.03 2.17
C ILE A 132 45.44 20.81 0.98
N ALA A 133 45.15 21.40 -0.17
CA ALA A 133 46.01 21.30 -1.34
C ALA A 133 47.41 21.91 -1.09
N GLN A 134 47.48 23.02 -0.36
CA GLN A 134 48.75 23.67 0.00
C GLN A 134 49.54 22.90 1.06
N ARG A 135 48.86 22.38 2.10
CA ARG A 135 49.51 21.71 3.24
C ARG A 135 49.76 20.23 3.01
N GLY A 136 49.09 19.63 2.03
CA GLY A 136 49.00 18.19 1.87
C GLY A 136 48.00 17.57 2.86
N LEU A 137 47.60 16.32 2.59
CA LEU A 137 46.78 15.55 3.53
C LEU A 137 47.64 15.16 4.75
N PRO A 138 47.10 15.25 5.98
CA PRO A 138 47.82 14.80 7.16
C PRO A 138 48.11 13.29 7.07
N THR A 139 49.38 12.92 7.10
CA THR A 139 49.84 11.52 6.98
C THR A 139 49.87 10.77 8.31
N THR A 140 49.65 11.47 9.43
CA THR A 140 49.50 10.88 10.77
C THR A 140 48.22 11.43 11.40
N PRO A 141 47.33 10.58 11.96
CA PRO A 141 46.16 11.07 12.67
C PRO A 141 46.62 11.89 13.88
N GLN A 142 46.34 13.18 13.86
CA GLN A 142 46.56 14.05 15.00
C GLN A 142 45.60 13.62 16.11
N ALA A 143 46.16 13.15 17.23
CA ALA A 143 45.38 12.71 18.38
C ALA A 143 44.49 13.85 18.85
N GLY A 144 43.18 13.74 18.58
CA GLY A 144 42.15 14.69 19.03
C GLY A 144 41.14 15.16 17.98
N THR A 145 41.34 14.94 16.68
CA THR A 145 40.48 15.57 15.64
C THR A 145 39.77 14.59 14.70
N ALA A 146 39.71 13.30 15.02
CA ALA A 146 38.80 12.40 14.32
C ALA A 146 37.40 12.54 14.95
N PRO A 147 36.36 12.95 14.21
CA PRO A 147 34.99 12.79 14.70
C PRO A 147 34.80 11.32 15.09
N PRO A 148 34.08 11.02 16.19
CA PRO A 148 33.90 9.66 16.66
C PRO A 148 33.38 8.83 15.49
N SER A 149 34.15 7.84 15.05
CA SER A 149 33.70 6.94 14.00
C SER A 149 32.42 6.27 14.50
N ILE A 150 31.39 6.22 13.67
CA ILE A 150 30.14 5.50 13.96
C ILE A 150 30.40 4.06 14.45
N VAL A 151 31.54 3.49 14.02
CA VAL A 151 32.03 2.17 14.41
C VAL A 151 32.50 2.13 15.87
N ASN A 152 33.18 3.18 16.34
CA ASN A 152 33.63 3.29 17.73
C ASN A 152 32.46 3.58 18.66
N THR A 153 31.53 4.46 18.27
CA THR A 153 30.31 4.74 19.02
C THR A 153 29.43 3.49 19.16
N GLY A 154 29.28 2.72 18.08
CA GLY A 154 28.55 1.44 18.10
C GLY A 154 29.23 0.39 18.98
N ARG A 155 30.57 0.32 18.99
CA ARG A 155 31.33 -0.57 19.88
C ARG A 155 31.16 -0.20 21.35
N GLU A 156 31.22 1.08 21.69
CA GLU A 156 31.02 1.52 23.07
C GLU A 156 29.60 1.24 23.57
N ALA A 157 28.59 1.44 22.71
CA ALA A 157 27.21 1.08 23.03
C ALA A 157 27.06 -0.44 23.25
N ALA A 158 27.70 -1.26 22.41
CA ALA A 158 27.69 -2.72 22.53
C ALA A 158 28.41 -3.22 23.81
N VAL A 159 29.52 -2.58 24.19
CA VAL A 159 30.25 -2.91 25.44
C VAL A 159 29.44 -2.50 26.67
N LYS A 160 28.73 -1.36 26.63
CA LYS A 160 27.84 -0.94 27.73
C LYS A 160 26.60 -1.83 27.87
N SER A 161 26.12 -2.44 26.78
CA SER A 161 24.98 -3.36 26.81
C SER A 161 25.37 -4.82 27.04
N ASP A 162 26.67 -5.15 27.04
CA ASP A 162 27.16 -6.49 27.33
C ASP A 162 27.08 -6.80 28.83
N THR A 163 25.91 -7.28 29.26
CA THR A 163 25.67 -7.73 30.63
C THR A 163 26.23 -9.12 30.93
N SER A 164 26.97 -9.75 30.01
CA SER A 164 27.46 -11.13 30.16
C SER A 164 28.49 -11.32 31.28
N SER A 165 29.08 -10.23 31.77
CA SER A 165 30.11 -10.24 32.83
C SER A 165 29.62 -9.77 34.21
N SER A 166 28.30 -9.59 34.42
CA SER A 166 27.78 -9.33 35.77
C SER A 166 28.09 -10.50 36.70
N PRO A 167 28.84 -10.30 37.80
CA PRO A 167 29.10 -11.36 38.76
C PRO A 167 27.77 -11.75 39.41
N LYS A 168 27.37 -13.00 39.21
CA LYS A 168 26.24 -13.63 39.89
C LYS A 168 26.53 -13.64 41.39
N ASN A 169 26.02 -12.63 42.09
CA ASN A 169 26.14 -12.51 43.55
C ASN A 169 25.54 -13.77 44.20
N PRO A 170 26.29 -14.55 45.01
CA PRO A 170 25.77 -15.79 45.55
C PRO A 170 24.65 -15.51 46.56
N ALA A 171 23.59 -16.29 46.42
CA ALA A 171 22.36 -16.20 47.19
C ALA A 171 22.62 -16.16 48.71
N LYS A 172 22.05 -15.14 49.36
CA LYS A 172 22.00 -14.95 50.81
C LYS A 172 21.24 -16.13 51.43
N LYS A 173 21.94 -17.08 52.06
CA LYS A 173 21.34 -18.13 52.90
C LYS A 173 20.60 -17.44 54.06
N LYS A 174 19.28 -17.59 54.10
CA LYS A 174 18.46 -17.40 55.30
C LYS A 174 18.86 -18.47 56.31
N GLY A 175 19.39 -18.04 57.46
CA GLY A 175 19.56 -18.84 58.66
C GLY A 175 18.83 -18.16 59.82
N LYS A 176 18.03 -18.94 60.54
CA LYS A 176 17.50 -18.63 61.87
C LYS A 176 18.62 -18.40 62.88
#